data_AF-A0AA95KJC2-F1
#
_entry.id   AF-A0AA95KJC2-F1
#
_cell.length_a   1.000
_cell.length_b   1.000
_cell.length_c   1.000
_cell.angle_alpha   90.00
_cell.angle_beta   90.00
_cell.angle_gamma   90.00
#
_symmetry.space_group_name_H-M   'P 1'
#
loop_
_entity.id
_entity.type
_entity.pdbx_description
1 polymer ?
#
loop_
_entity_poly.entity_id
_entity_poly.type
_entity_poly.pdbx_seq_one_letter_code
_entity_poly.pdbx_strand_id
1 'polypeptide(L)'
;MTSNSSNLQLHQQHWLFGKRDLTLRSNNTLTVREKSWFRQEETTLPLELLQPNPTHASTFAMKWLLNSLFIGSISLLFGYLGIRFNAVVLYALCAIFTVFTLVLLYRFFVYTTNLVIYRHVQTNENFLYLWKDKPNREEFWEFTHELTRRIGLNKRT
;
A
#
# COMPACT_ATOMS: atom_id res chain seq x y z
N MET A 1 -6.56 32.58 15.19
CA MET A 1 -7.38 32.05 14.07
C MET A 1 -7.78 30.63 14.41
N THR A 2 -9.03 30.45 14.77
CA THR A 2 -9.68 29.21 15.21
C THR A 2 -9.93 28.33 13.99
N SER A 3 -9.12 27.28 13.76
CA SER A 3 -9.45 26.30 12.73
C SER A 3 -10.64 25.49 13.21
N ASN A 4 -11.76 25.66 12.52
CA ASN A 4 -12.94 24.81 12.62
C ASN A 4 -12.53 23.34 12.79
N SER A 5 -13.18 22.66 13.73
CA SER A 5 -13.11 21.22 13.96
C SER A 5 -13.74 20.47 12.78
N SER A 6 -13.23 20.68 11.57
CA SER A 6 -13.65 20.03 10.36
C SER A 6 -13.20 18.57 10.45
N ASN A 7 -14.17 17.66 10.35
CA ASN A 7 -13.92 16.23 10.20
C ASN A 7 -12.92 16.05 9.04
N LEU A 8 -11.69 15.66 9.35
CA LEU A 8 -10.63 15.51 8.35
C LEU A 8 -10.77 14.12 7.74
N GLN A 9 -10.89 14.06 6.42
CA GLN A 9 -11.18 12.83 5.69
C GLN A 9 -10.01 12.50 4.77
N LEU A 10 -9.58 11.25 4.80
CA LEU A 10 -8.59 10.70 3.89
C LEU A 10 -9.24 9.59 3.07
N HIS A 11 -9.46 9.86 1.78
CA HIS A 11 -10.05 8.91 0.85
C HIS A 11 -8.93 8.13 0.16
N GLN A 12 -8.72 6.87 0.52
CA GLN A 12 -7.68 6.06 -0.09
C GLN A 12 -8.25 5.12 -1.14
N GLN A 13 -7.77 5.24 -2.38
CA GLN A 13 -8.13 4.32 -3.45
C GLN A 13 -6.93 3.46 -3.84
N HIS A 14 -7.10 2.15 -3.75
CA HIS A 14 -6.13 1.18 -4.25
C HIS A 14 -6.81 0.25 -5.25
N TRP A 15 -6.23 0.09 -6.44
CA TRP A 15 -6.84 -0.73 -7.49
C TRP A 15 -7.10 -2.18 -7.02
N LEU A 16 -6.14 -2.80 -6.33
CA LEU A 16 -6.30 -4.16 -5.82
C LEU A 16 -7.06 -4.30 -4.49
N PHE A 17 -7.03 -3.27 -3.62
CA PHE A 17 -7.54 -3.38 -2.25
C PHE A 17 -8.81 -2.55 -2.01
N GLY A 18 -9.39 -2.01 -3.08
CA GLY A 18 -10.64 -1.26 -3.03
C GLY A 18 -10.47 0.18 -2.55
N LYS A 19 -11.55 0.74 -2.01
CA LYS A 19 -11.58 2.11 -1.49
C LYS A 19 -11.70 2.06 0.02
N ARG A 20 -10.92 2.88 0.73
CA ARG A 20 -10.96 3.05 2.18
C ARG A 20 -11.12 4.53 2.49
N ASP A 21 -12.20 4.90 3.15
CA ASP A 21 -12.44 6.27 3.58
C ASP A 21 -12.19 6.35 5.08
N LEU A 22 -11.17 7.11 5.47
CA LEU A 22 -10.83 7.35 6.87
C LEU A 22 -11.36 8.72 7.27
N THR A 23 -12.19 8.78 8.30
CA THR A 23 -12.73 10.03 8.83
C THR A 23 -12.29 10.20 10.28
N LEU A 24 -11.54 11.27 10.54
CA LEU A 24 -11.17 11.70 11.88
C LEU A 24 -12.31 12.54 12.46
N ARG A 25 -13.09 11.98 13.38
CA ARG A 25 -14.22 12.67 14.02
C ARG A 25 -13.75 13.53 15.20
N SER A 26 -14.51 14.57 15.52
CA SER A 26 -14.23 15.50 16.64
C SER A 26 -14.20 14.83 18.01
N ASN A 27 -14.85 13.68 18.20
CA ASN A 27 -14.89 12.94 19.47
C ASN A 27 -13.67 12.03 19.68
N ASN A 28 -12.50 12.37 19.13
CA ASN A 28 -11.30 11.55 19.19
C ASN A 28 -11.50 10.09 18.73
N THR A 29 -12.34 9.88 17.72
CA THR A 29 -12.57 8.58 17.09
C THR A 29 -12.19 8.61 15.63
N LEU A 30 -11.51 7.56 15.17
CA LEU A 30 -11.18 7.32 13.78
C LEU A 30 -12.21 6.34 13.21
N THR A 31 -12.99 6.78 12.22
CA THR A 31 -13.89 5.88 11.48
C THR A 31 -13.19 5.41 10.22
N VAL A 32 -13.05 4.11 10.03
CA VAL A 32 -12.52 3.49 8.82
C VAL A 32 -13.69 2.84 8.09
N ARG A 33 -13.98 3.30 6.88
CA ARG A 33 -14.96 2.69 5.99
C ARG A 33 -14.25 2.01 4.85
N GLU A 34 -14.32 0.69 4.80
CA GLU A 34 -13.75 -0.11 3.71
C GLU A 34 -14.87 -0.51 2.76
N LYS A 35 -14.72 -0.15 1.49
CA LYS A 35 -15.64 -0.55 0.42
C LYS A 35 -14.90 -1.48 -0.52
N SER A 36 -15.12 -2.79 -0.31
CA SER A 36 -14.79 -3.84 -1.27
C SER A 36 -16.00 -4.11 -2.18
N TRP A 37 -15.77 -4.76 -3.33
CA TRP A 37 -16.82 -5.00 -4.33
C TRP A 37 -18.04 -5.77 -3.78
N PHE A 38 -17.85 -6.57 -2.72
CA PHE A 38 -18.91 -7.37 -2.09
C PHE A 38 -19.14 -7.07 -0.60
N ARG A 39 -18.37 -6.16 0.02
CA ARG A 39 -18.45 -5.93 1.47
C ARG A 39 -18.15 -4.48 1.81
N GLN A 40 -19.03 -3.89 2.60
CA GLN A 40 -18.81 -2.61 3.25
C GLN A 40 -18.62 -2.87 4.74
N GLU A 41 -17.43 -2.56 5.25
CA GLU A 41 -17.13 -2.65 6.68
C GLU A 41 -16.86 -1.24 7.21
N GLU A 42 -17.60 -0.83 8.23
CA GLU A 42 -17.37 0.41 8.96
C GLU A 42 -16.88 0.04 10.36
N THR A 43 -15.66 0.46 10.69
CA THR A 43 -15.07 0.23 12.00
C THR A 43 -14.72 1.57 12.64
N THR A 44 -15.23 1.81 13.83
CA THR A 44 -14.91 2.98 14.64
C THR A 44 -13.86 2.62 15.68
N LEU A 45 -12.71 3.28 15.60
CA LEU A 45 -11.56 3.05 16.46
C LEU A 45 -11.34 4.27 17.38
N PRO A 46 -11.32 4.09 18.71
CA PRO A 46 -10.92 5.16 19.61
C PRO A 46 -9.42 5.45 19.49
N LEU A 47 -9.04 6.73 19.43
CA LEU A 47 -7.65 7.16 19.25
C LEU A 47 -6.72 6.76 20.41
N GLU A 48 -7.27 6.51 21.60
CA GLU A 48 -6.54 6.06 22.80
C GLU A 48 -5.83 4.72 22.59
N LEU A 49 -6.40 3.89 21.72
CA LEU A 49 -5.86 2.57 21.42
C LEU A 49 -4.67 2.62 20.45
N LEU A 50 -4.41 3.76 19.81
CA LEU A 50 -3.34 3.91 18.81
C LEU A 50 -2.07 4.49 19.44
N GLN A 51 -0.92 3.96 19.05
CA GLN A 51 0.38 4.52 19.41
C GLN A 51 0.68 5.79 18.59
N PRO A 52 1.27 6.84 19.19
CA PRO A 52 1.55 8.10 18.50
C PRO A 52 2.68 7.99 17.46
N ASN A 53 3.54 6.97 17.56
CA ASN A 53 4.68 6.77 16.67
C ASN A 53 4.34 5.71 15.62
N PRO A 54 3.88 6.08 14.42
CA PRO A 54 3.63 5.12 13.36
C PRO A 54 4.94 4.49 12.86
N THR A 55 4.88 3.22 12.46
CA THR A 55 5.98 2.56 11.75
C THR A 55 5.78 2.71 10.26
N HIS A 56 6.80 3.19 9.55
CA HIS A 56 6.82 3.20 8.09
C HIS A 56 7.38 1.86 7.60
N ALA A 57 6.56 1.06 6.92
CA ALA A 57 6.97 -0.22 6.37
C ALA A 57 6.77 -0.21 4.85
N SER A 58 7.77 -0.68 4.11
CA SER A 58 7.59 -0.98 2.68
C SER A 58 7.41 -2.48 2.54
N THR A 59 6.25 -2.90 2.03
CA THR A 59 6.06 -4.29 1.63
C THR A 59 6.60 -4.44 0.22
N PHE A 60 7.85 -4.89 0.10
CA PHE A 60 8.42 -5.26 -1.19
C PHE A 60 7.94 -6.66 -1.57
N ALA A 61 7.27 -6.76 -2.71
CA ALA A 61 6.79 -8.06 -3.19
C ALA A 61 7.92 -8.84 -3.88
N MET A 62 8.99 -9.12 -3.13
CA MET A 62 10.27 -9.66 -3.60
C MET A 62 10.10 -10.96 -4.40
N LYS A 63 9.10 -11.78 -4.06
CA LYS A 63 8.72 -12.98 -4.82
C LYS A 63 8.45 -12.66 -6.30
N TRP A 64 7.71 -11.59 -6.59
CA TRP A 64 7.39 -11.20 -7.98
C TRP A 64 8.62 -10.67 -8.71
N LEU A 65 9.47 -9.92 -8.02
CA LEU A 65 10.73 -9.41 -8.59
C LEU A 65 11.69 -10.56 -8.94
N LEU A 66 11.91 -11.48 -8.02
CA LEU A 66 12.80 -12.64 -8.22
C LEU A 66 12.28 -13.52 -9.37
N ASN A 67 10.98 -13.81 -9.40
CA ASN A 67 10.38 -14.56 -10.51
C ASN A 67 10.52 -13.82 -11.85
N SER A 68 10.33 -12.50 -11.86
CA SER A 68 10.52 -11.67 -13.05
C SER A 68 11.96 -11.75 -13.56
N LEU A 69 12.94 -11.65 -12.67
CA LEU A 69 14.37 -11.75 -13.00
C LEU A 69 14.72 -13.15 -13.55
N PHE A 70 14.21 -14.20 -12.92
CA PHE A 70 14.44 -15.57 -13.35
C PHE A 70 13.86 -15.87 -14.73
N ILE A 71 12.59 -15.49 -14.97
CA ILE A 71 11.97 -15.67 -16.30
C ILE A 71 12.66 -14.75 -17.33
N GLY A 72 13.06 -13.55 -16.93
CA GLY A 72 13.77 -12.59 -17.78
C GLY A 72 15.13 -13.13 -18.24
N SER A 73 15.90 -13.80 -17.38
CA SER A 73 17.17 -14.39 -17.76
C SER A 73 17.00 -15.57 -18.73
N ILE A 74 15.96 -16.40 -18.55
CA ILE A 74 15.60 -17.45 -19.52
C ILE A 74 15.22 -16.85 -20.87
N SER A 75 14.46 -15.76 -20.87
CA SER A 75 14.09 -15.05 -22.10
C SER A 75 15.33 -14.55 -22.86
N LEU A 76 16.27 -13.92 -22.16
CA LEU A 76 17.53 -13.45 -22.76
C LEU A 76 18.37 -14.61 -23.30
N LEU A 77 18.40 -15.74 -22.59
CA LEU A 77 19.09 -16.95 -23.04
C LEU A 77 18.49 -17.47 -24.35
N PHE A 78 17.17 -17.56 -24.47
CA PHE A 78 16.52 -17.96 -25.71
C PHE A 78 16.75 -16.97 -26.85
N GLY A 79 16.75 -15.66 -26.56
CA GLY A 79 17.11 -14.64 -27.54
C GLY A 79 18.55 -14.82 -28.07
N TYR A 80 19.52 -15.00 -27.16
CA TYR A 80 20.92 -15.23 -27.52
C TYR A 80 21.11 -16.51 -28.35
N LEU A 81 20.49 -17.62 -27.92
CA LEU A 81 20.54 -18.88 -28.66
C LEU A 81 19.83 -18.78 -30.01
N GLY A 82 18.71 -18.04 -30.08
CA GLY A 82 18.00 -17.75 -31.33
C GLY A 82 18.88 -17.04 -32.35
N ILE A 83 19.68 -16.06 -31.91
CA ILE A 83 20.68 -15.38 -32.74
C ILE A 83 21.78 -16.34 -33.18
N ARG A 84 22.32 -17.13 -32.25
CA ARG A 84 23.45 -18.03 -32.51
C ARG A 84 23.11 -19.18 -33.46
N PHE A 85 21.91 -19.74 -33.35
CA PHE A 85 21.49 -20.92 -34.11
C PHE A 85 20.50 -20.59 -35.24
N ASN A 86 20.16 -19.31 -35.42
CA ASN A 86 19.16 -18.83 -36.39
C ASN A 86 17.83 -19.62 -36.36
N ALA A 87 17.38 -19.97 -35.15
CA ALA A 87 16.21 -20.82 -34.96
C ALA A 87 14.98 -19.97 -34.63
N VAL A 88 14.02 -19.94 -35.55
CA VAL A 88 12.75 -19.19 -35.41
C VAL A 88 11.99 -19.57 -34.14
N VAL A 89 12.01 -20.84 -33.76
CA VAL A 89 11.34 -21.35 -32.55
C VAL A 89 11.90 -20.69 -31.28
N LEU A 90 13.21 -20.42 -31.21
CA LEU A 90 13.82 -19.77 -30.04
C LEU A 90 13.43 -18.30 -29.92
N TYR A 91 13.23 -17.61 -31.04
CA TYR A 91 12.69 -16.25 -31.04
C TYR A 91 11.23 -16.21 -30.54
N ALA A 92 10.41 -17.17 -30.95
CA ALA A 92 9.04 -17.29 -30.45
C ALA A 92 9.00 -17.54 -28.94
N LEU A 93 9.85 -18.44 -28.42
CA LEU A 93 9.99 -18.67 -26.98
C LEU A 93 10.48 -17.42 -26.25
N CYS A 94 11.47 -16.71 -26.78
CA CYS A 94 11.93 -15.44 -26.22
C CYS A 94 10.79 -14.41 -26.10
N ALA A 95 9.97 -14.25 -27.14
CA ALA A 95 8.83 -13.33 -27.09
C ALA A 95 7.82 -13.70 -26.01
N ILE A 96 7.47 -14.99 -25.90
CA ILE A 96 6.54 -15.49 -24.87
C ILE A 96 7.08 -15.20 -23.47
N PHE A 97 8.33 -15.58 -23.19
CA PHE A 97 8.94 -15.38 -21.87
C PHE A 97 9.09 -13.89 -21.53
N THR A 98 9.39 -13.03 -22.51
CA THR A 98 9.44 -11.57 -22.32
C THR A 98 8.09 -11.03 -21.83
N VAL A 99 6.98 -11.46 -22.44
CA VAL A 99 5.64 -11.06 -22.00
C VAL A 99 5.37 -11.50 -20.57
N PHE A 100 5.73 -12.74 -20.21
CA PHE A 100 5.60 -13.22 -18.83
C PHE A 100 6.43 -12.40 -17.83
N THR A 101 7.67 -12.06 -18.19
CA THR A 101 8.53 -11.18 -17.39
C THR A 101 7.86 -9.82 -17.15
N LEU A 102 7.30 -9.19 -18.19
CA LEU A 102 6.62 -7.91 -18.06
C LEU A 102 5.38 -8.01 -17.15
N VAL A 103 4.60 -9.08 -17.26
CA VAL A 103 3.43 -9.32 -16.38
C VAL A 103 3.86 -9.48 -14.91
N LEU A 104 4.95 -10.20 -14.65
CA LEU A 104 5.46 -10.37 -13.29
C LEU A 104 6.05 -9.09 -12.72
N LEU A 105 6.76 -8.32 -13.54
CA LEU A 105 7.30 -7.02 -13.15
C LEU A 105 6.17 -6.03 -12.85
N TYR A 106 5.14 -6.03 -13.68
CA TYR A 106 3.94 -5.25 -13.44
C TYR A 106 3.28 -5.61 -12.11
N ARG A 107 3.12 -6.91 -11.82
CA ARG A 107 2.65 -7.37 -10.50
C ARG A 107 3.56 -6.91 -9.37
N PHE A 108 4.88 -6.96 -9.54
CA PHE A 108 5.82 -6.42 -8.54
C PHE A 108 5.51 -4.97 -8.19
N PHE A 109 5.30 -4.10 -9.18
CA PHE A 109 4.96 -2.69 -8.92
C PHE A 109 3.60 -2.53 -8.24
N VAL A 110 2.60 -3.30 -8.65
CA VAL A 110 1.25 -3.20 -8.08
C VAL A 110 1.18 -3.71 -6.64
N TYR A 111 1.92 -4.78 -6.31
CA TYR A 111 1.95 -5.35 -4.96
C TYR A 111 3.00 -4.71 -4.05
N THR A 112 3.92 -3.91 -4.59
CA THR A 112 4.85 -3.12 -3.78
C THR A 112 4.13 -1.88 -3.26
N THR A 113 3.76 -1.91 -1.98
CA THR A 113 3.03 -0.81 -1.33
C THR A 113 3.81 -0.29 -0.13
N ASN A 114 3.98 1.03 -0.09
CA ASN A 114 4.43 1.72 1.11
C ASN A 114 3.25 1.86 2.07
N LEU A 115 3.44 1.40 3.31
CA LEU A 115 2.45 1.39 4.36
C LEU A 115 2.92 2.22 5.54
N VAL A 116 1.99 2.92 6.16
CA VAL A 116 2.16 3.55 7.46
C VAL A 116 1.28 2.80 8.44
N ILE A 117 1.91 2.19 9.44
CA ILE A 117 1.27 1.25 10.35
C ILE A 117 1.21 1.88 11.73
N TYR A 118 0.00 2.07 12.26
CA TYR A 118 -0.19 2.40 13.68
C TYR A 118 -0.42 1.12 14.47
N ARG A 119 0.27 1.02 15.60
CA ARG A 119 0.19 -0.12 16.50
C ARG A 119 -0.78 0.14 17.64
N HIS A 120 -1.31 -0.93 18.21
CA HIS A 120 -2.12 -0.88 19.40
C HIS A 120 -1.26 -0.55 20.64
N VAL A 121 -1.74 0.29 21.55
CA VAL A 121 -0.95 0.73 22.72
C VAL A 121 -0.65 -0.41 23.69
N GLN A 122 -1.63 -1.27 23.97
CA GLN A 122 -1.50 -2.33 24.98
C GLN A 122 -0.83 -3.60 24.43
N THR A 123 -1.16 -4.00 23.20
CA THR A 123 -0.72 -5.28 22.61
C THR A 123 0.45 -5.12 21.65
N ASN A 124 0.79 -3.89 21.24
CA ASN A 124 1.82 -3.58 20.24
C ASN A 124 1.58 -4.24 18.87
N GLU A 125 0.40 -4.77 18.62
CA GLU A 125 0.01 -5.38 17.36
C GLU A 125 -0.30 -4.31 16.31
N ASN A 126 -0.10 -4.64 15.03
CA ASN A 126 -0.39 -3.76 13.92
C ASN A 126 -1.92 -3.60 13.77
N PHE A 127 -2.42 -2.39 14.01
CA PHE A 127 -3.86 -2.16 14.19
C PHE A 127 -4.49 -1.35 13.05
N LEU A 128 -3.75 -0.37 12.51
CA LEU A 128 -4.21 0.44 11.38
C LEU A 128 -3.12 0.48 10.31
N TYR A 129 -3.51 0.20 9.07
CA TYR A 129 -2.63 0.22 7.90
C TYR A 129 -3.11 1.31 6.94
N LEU A 130 -2.30 2.34 6.74
CA LEU A 130 -2.56 3.41 5.78
C LEU A 130 -1.64 3.27 4.57
N TRP A 131 -2.17 3.39 3.36
CA TRP A 131 -1.33 3.42 2.16
C TRP A 131 -0.64 4.77 2.03
N LYS A 132 0.69 4.77 2.08
CA LYS A 132 1.49 5.98 2.02
C LYS A 132 1.35 6.64 0.63
N ASP A 133 1.21 7.96 0.63
CA ASP A 133 1.23 8.81 -0.57
C ASP A 133 0.13 8.46 -1.61
N LYS A 134 -0.97 7.80 -1.19
CA LYS A 134 -2.14 7.55 -2.04
C LYS A 134 -3.42 8.06 -1.35
N PRO A 135 -4.27 8.84 -2.05
CA PRO A 135 -4.18 9.27 -3.46
C PRO A 135 -3.30 10.51 -3.65
N ASN A 136 -3.25 11.40 -2.65
CA ASN A 136 -2.47 12.63 -2.67
C ASN A 136 -1.49 12.62 -1.48
N ARG A 137 -0.23 12.94 -1.76
CA ARG A 137 0.83 13.00 -0.75
C ARG A 137 0.53 14.07 0.29
N GLU A 138 0.05 15.25 -0.12
CA GLU A 138 -0.23 16.37 0.80
C GLU A 138 -1.36 16.02 1.77
N GLU A 139 -2.50 15.55 1.26
CA GLU A 139 -3.64 15.10 2.08
C GLU A 139 -3.25 13.98 3.05
N PHE A 140 -2.40 13.06 2.61
CA PHE A 140 -1.89 11.97 3.45
C PHE A 140 -1.04 12.49 4.62
N TRP A 141 -0.09 13.38 4.35
CA TRP A 141 0.78 13.95 5.39
C TRP A 141 0.01 14.87 6.34
N GLU A 142 -0.95 15.66 5.84
CA GLU A 142 -1.83 16.48 6.66
C GLU A 142 -2.67 15.61 7.60
N PHE A 143 -3.30 14.54 7.07
CA PHE A 143 -4.09 13.61 7.85
C PHE A 143 -3.27 12.88 8.91
N THR A 144 -2.10 12.34 8.55
CA THR A 144 -1.25 11.60 9.49
C THR A 144 -0.65 12.51 10.56
N HIS A 145 -0.27 13.74 10.21
CA HIS A 145 0.21 14.73 11.18
C HIS A 145 -0.88 15.10 12.19
N GLU A 146 -2.10 15.39 11.72
CA GLU A 146 -3.23 15.71 12.60
C GLU A 146 -3.65 14.50 13.46
N LEU A 147 -3.64 13.29 12.90
CA LEU A 147 -3.89 12.05 13.64
C LEU A 147 -2.88 11.85 14.76
N THR A 148 -1.58 11.93 14.46
CA THR A 148 -0.50 11.79 15.46
C THR A 148 -0.58 12.89 16.51
N ARG A 149 -0.89 14.13 16.11
CA ARG A 149 -1.08 15.25 17.06
C ARG A 149 -2.21 14.97 18.04
N ARG A 150 -3.38 14.50 17.58
CA ARG A 150 -4.53 14.19 18.46
C ARG A 150 -4.25 13.01 19.39
N ILE A 151 -3.58 11.96 18.90
CA ILE A 151 -3.15 10.83 19.74
C ILE A 151 -2.18 11.32 20.84
N GLY A 152 -1.21 12.18 20.48
CA GLY A 152 -0.24 12.72 21.42
C GLY A 152 -0.86 13.64 22.49
N LEU A 153 -1.87 14.44 22.13
CA LEU A 153 -2.61 15.28 23.07
C LEU A 153 -3.43 14.44 24.05
N ASN A 154 -4.11 13.39 23.57
CA ASN A 154 -4.98 12.56 24.41
C ASN A 154 -4.23 11.74 25.47
N LYS A 155 -2.93 11.50 25.26
CA LYS A 155 -2.07 10.78 26.24
C LYS A 155 -1.49 11.68 27.34
N ARG A 156 -1.61 13.00 27.21
CA ARG A 156 -1.09 13.97 28.20
C ARG A 156 -2.14 14.44 29.21
N THR A 157 -3.41 14.22 28.91
CA THR A 157 -4.57 14.36 29.81
C THR A 157 -4.85 13.03 30.49
#